data_AF-A0A382EKQ3-F1
#
_entry.id   AF-A0A382EKQ3-F1
#
_cell.length_a   1.000
_cell.length_b   1.000
_cell.length_c   1.000
_cell.angle_alpha   90.00
_cell.angle_beta   90.00
_cell.angle_gamma   90.00
#
_symmetry.space_group_name_H-M   'P 1'
#
loop_
_entity.id
_entity.type
_entity.pdbx_description
1 polymer ?
#
loop_
_entity_poly.entity_id
_entity_poly.type
_entity_poly.pdbx_seq_one_letter_code
_entity_poly.pdbx_strand_id
1 'polypeptide(L)' 'TVGSGSDIMPGDVNMDSILNVLDVVILTNFILEADTPNSDQFGAGDINGDGVLNILDVVSLVNLILG' A
#
# COMPACT_ATOMS: atom_id res chain seq x y z
N THR A 1 -13.86 -20.73 10.25
CA THR A 1 -13.85 -19.43 9.55
C THR A 1 -12.41 -19.16 9.14
N VAL A 2 -11.99 -19.74 8.03
CA VAL A 2 -10.65 -19.51 7.47
C VAL A 2 -10.84 -18.74 6.18
N GLY A 3 -10.91 -17.41 6.30
CA GLY A 3 -10.63 -16.56 5.16
C GLY A 3 -9.12 -16.60 5.02
N SER A 4 -8.63 -17.29 3.98
CA SER A 4 -7.23 -17.25 3.60
C SER A 4 -6.80 -15.79 3.58
N GLY A 5 -5.93 -15.40 4.51
CA GLY A 5 -5.19 -14.16 4.34
C GLY A 5 -4.42 -14.37 3.04
N SER A 6 -4.84 -13.69 1.98
CA SER A 6 -3.89 -13.30 0.96
C SER A 6 -2.70 -12.73 1.72
N ASP A 7 -1.51 -13.27 1.51
CA ASP A 7 -0.30 -12.65 2.04
C ASP A 7 -0.24 -11.26 1.40
N ILE A 8 -0.78 -10.25 2.09
CA ILE A 8 -0.75 -8.87 1.63
C ILE A 8 0.71 -8.47 1.69
N MET A 9 1.31 -8.26 0.51
CA MET A 9 2.66 -7.76 0.39
C MET A 9 2.66 -6.28 0.75
N PRO A 10 3.37 -5.84 1.81
CA PRO A 10 3.41 -4.43 2.17
C PRO A 10 3.93 -3.58 1.01
N GLY A 11 3.19 -2.54 0.66
CA GLY A 11 3.48 -1.64 -0.44
C GLY A 11 2.89 -2.01 -1.80
N ASP A 12 2.46 -3.26 -2.02
CA ASP A 12 1.84 -3.71 -3.29
C ASP A 12 0.35 -3.33 -3.29
N VAL A 13 0.07 -2.06 -3.60
CA VAL A 13 -1.28 -1.49 -3.50
C VAL A 13 -2.15 -1.78 -4.72
N ASN A 14 -1.57 -2.30 -5.80
CA ASN A 14 -2.30 -2.72 -7.00
C ASN A 14 -2.48 -4.25 -7.10
N MET A 15 -1.89 -5.00 -6.16
CA MET A 15 -1.99 -6.46 -6.02
C MET A 15 -1.41 -7.22 -7.22
N ASP A 16 -0.38 -6.68 -7.85
CA ASP A 16 0.30 -7.30 -9.01
C ASP A 16 1.57 -8.08 -8.62
N SER A 17 1.91 -8.12 -7.33
CA SER A 17 3.09 -8.77 -6.75
C SER A 17 4.43 -8.15 -7.17
N ILE A 18 4.44 -6.89 -7.64
CA ILE A 18 5.64 -6.18 -8.08
C ILE A 18 5.70 -4.79 -7.42
N LEU A 19 6.56 -4.64 -6.41
CA LEU A 19 6.87 -3.32 -5.84
C LEU A 19 7.60 -2.42 -6.84
N ASN A 20 6.94 -1.35 -7.29
CA ASN A 20 7.53 -0.37 -8.19
C ASN A 20 6.89 1.03 -8.05
N VAL A 21 7.27 1.95 -8.94
CA VAL A 21 6.79 3.35 -8.87
C VAL A 21 5.27 3.48 -9.11
N LEU A 22 4.63 2.49 -9.74
CA LEU A 22 3.18 2.47 -9.92
C LEU A 22 2.47 2.41 -8.56
N ASP A 23 2.98 1.64 -7.61
CA ASP A 23 2.44 1.56 -6.25
C ASP A 23 2.50 2.92 -5.54
N VAL A 24 3.60 3.65 -5.73
CA VAL A 24 3.75 5.00 -5.18
C VAL A 24 2.68 5.94 -5.73
N VAL A 25 2.42 5.90 -7.03
CA VAL A 25 1.38 6.73 -7.66
C VAL A 25 0.00 6.38 -7.13
N ILE A 26 -0.31 5.09 -7.00
CA ILE A 26 -1.62 4.62 -6.52
C ILE A 26 -1.81 4.97 -5.03
N LEU A 27 -0.81 4.74 -4.19
CA LEU A 27 -0.84 5.14 -2.78
C LEU A 27 -1.04 6.65 -2.62
N THR A 28 -0.39 7.45 -3.47
CA THR A 28 -0.57 8.91 -3.48
C THR A 28 -2.00 9.30 -3.85
N ASN A 29 -2.64 8.59 -4.79
CA ASN A 29 -4.05 8.82 -5.13
C ASN A 29 -5.00 8.51 -3.96
N PHE A 30 -4.72 7.46 -3.18
CA PHE A 30 -5.48 7.16 -1.97
C PHE A 30 -5.35 8.25 -0.91
N ILE A 31 -4.13 8.74 -0.67
CA ILE A 31 -3.85 9.83 0.28
C ILE A 31 -4.54 11.14 -0.14
N LEU A 32 -4.61 11.40 -1.44
CA LEU A 32 -5.28 12.59 -2.00
C LEU A 32 -6.79 12.41 -2.18
N GLU A 33 -7.36 11.28 -1.75
CA GLU A 33 -8.77 10.92 -1.90
C GLU A 33 -9.26 10.99 -3.36
N ALA A 34 -8.35 10.82 -4.33
CA ALA A 34 -8.67 10.74 -5.75
C ALA A 34 -9.22 9.34 -6.13
N ASP A 35 -8.93 8.35 -5.29
CA ASP A 35 -9.47 7.01 -5.33
C ASP A 35 -9.58 6.46 -3.89
N THR A 36 -10.38 5.42 -3.67
CA THR A 36 -10.63 4.83 -2.35
C THR A 36 -10.11 3.39 -2.31
N PRO A 37 -9.15 3.05 -1.44
CA PRO A 37 -8.65 1.69 -1.33
C PRO A 37 -9.71 0.74 -0.78
N ASN A 38 -9.71 -0.50 -1.25
CA ASN A 38 -10.39 -1.58 -0.54
C ASN A 38 -9.58 -2.03 0.70
N SER A 39 -10.11 -2.97 1.48
CA SER A 39 -9.46 -3.43 2.73
C SER A 39 -8.05 -3.99 2.52
N ASP A 40 -7.82 -4.74 1.44
CA ASP A 40 -6.53 -5.35 1.15
C ASP A 40 -5.52 -4.27 0.72
N GLN A 41 -5.97 -3.32 -0.12
CA GLN A 41 -5.15 -2.18 -0.56
C GLN A 41 -4.80 -1.24 0.58
N PHE A 42 -5.73 -1.04 1.52
CA PHE A 42 -5.46 -0.29 2.75
C PHE A 42 -4.40 -1.01 3.58
N GLY A 43 -4.54 -2.33 3.76
CA GLY A 43 -3.55 -3.14 4.48
C GLY A 43 -2.17 -3.16 3.81
N ALA A 44 -2.11 -3.12 2.48
CA ALA A 44 -0.85 -3.00 1.74
C ALA A 44 -0.26 -1.58 1.85
N GLY A 45 -1.10 -0.56 1.84
CA GLY A 45 -0.69 0.85 1.85
C GLY A 45 -0.29 1.38 3.23
N ASP A 46 -0.84 0.84 4.31
CA ASP A 46 -0.50 1.20 5.71
C ASP A 46 0.78 0.47 6.14
N ILE A 47 1.91 0.90 5.58
CA ILE A 47 3.19 0.21 5.68
C ILE A 47 3.77 0.35 7.10
N ASN A 48 3.49 1.47 7.77
CA ASN A 48 3.93 1.68 9.15
C ASN A 48 2.96 1.11 10.21
N GLY A 49 1.75 0.69 9.80
CA GLY A 49 0.75 0.04 10.64
C GLY A 49 0.07 0.96 11.64
N ASP A 50 0.01 2.28 11.37
CA ASP A 50 -0.61 3.27 12.25
C ASP A 50 -2.11 3.49 11.99
N GLY A 51 -2.64 2.86 10.94
CA GLY A 51 -4.04 2.96 10.54
C GLY A 51 -4.37 4.24 9.76
N VAL A 52 -3.38 4.97 9.25
CA VAL A 52 -3.56 6.22 8.50
C VAL A 52 -2.66 6.26 7.27
N LEU A 53 -3.24 6.14 6.08
CA LEU A 53 -2.51 6.38 4.83
C LEU A 53 -2.06 7.84 4.73
N ASN A 54 -0.75 8.07 4.77
CA ASN A 54 -0.18 9.40 4.64
C ASN A 54 1.24 9.38 4.02
N ILE A 55 1.92 10.54 4.04
CA ILE A 55 3.25 10.68 3.42
C ILE A 55 4.32 9.76 4.04
N LEU A 56 4.14 9.31 5.28
CA LEU A 56 5.06 8.38 5.94
C LEU A 56 5.05 7.00 5.28
N ASP A 57 3.90 6.55 4.77
CA ASP A 57 3.79 5.30 4.02
C ASP A 57 4.47 5.41 2.66
N VAL A 58 4.29 6.54 1.97
CA VAL A 58 4.97 6.80 0.69
C VAL A 58 6.49 6.78 0.84
N VAL A 59 7.02 7.43 1.89
CA VAL A 59 8.46 7.41 2.18
C VAL A 59 8.93 5.98 2.47
N SER A 60 8.15 5.22 3.24
CA SER A 60 8.46 3.81 3.54
C SER A 60 8.45 2.94 2.29
N LEU A 61 7.47 3.12 1.40
CA LEU A 61 7.37 2.43 0.12
C LEU A 61 8.57 2.72 -0.79
N VAL A 62 8.98 3.99 -0.89
CA VAL A 62 10.17 4.36 -1.67
C VAL A 62 11.42 3.69 -1.11
N ASN A 63 11.58 3.59 0.22
CA ASN A 63 12.69 2.85 0.82
C ASN A 63 12.64 1.36 0.48
N LEU A 64 11.46 0.72 0.50
CA LEU A 64 11.31 -0.68 0.09
C LEU A 64 11.70 -0.91 -1.38
N ILE A 65 11.39 0.03 -2.27
CA ILE A 65 11.73 -0.04 -3.69
C ILE A 65 13.24 0.14 -3.92
N LEU A 66 13.90 0.98 -3.13
CA LEU A 66 15.32 1.30 -3.30
C LEU A 66 16.27 0.30 -2.61
N GLY A 67 15.80 -0.44 -1.59
CA GLY A 67 16.60 -1.36 -0.77
C GLY A 67 17.44 -0.64 0.29
#